data_AF-A0A316XDG0-F1
#
_entry.id   AF-A0A316XDG0-F1
#
_cell.length_a   1.000
_cell.length_b   1.000
_cell.length_c   1.000
_cell.angle_alpha   90.00
_cell.angle_beta   90.00
_cell.angle_gamma   90.00
#
_symmetry.space_group_name_H-M   'P 1'
#
loop_
_entity.id
_entity.type
_entity.pdbx_description
1 polymer ?
#
loop_
_entity_poly.entity_id
_entity_poly.type
_entity_poly.pdbx_seq_one_letter_code
_entity_poly.pdbx_strand_id
1 'polypeptide(L)'
;MKTTKLSDLSVDELKKEEKKRSSIHISYSVLIGFMIGTSIYATVKHGLTFVSILPLFFIPMNWFIWKSKKEVSKEIQSRKSN
;
A
#
# COMPACT_ATOMS: atom_id res chain seq x y z
N MET A 1 -15.93 10.56 6.63
CA MET A 1 -15.24 9.36 7.16
C MET A 1 -14.77 9.68 8.57
N LYS A 2 -15.30 9.02 9.61
CA LYS A 2 -14.78 9.17 10.98
C LYS A 2 -13.38 8.57 11.01
N THR A 3 -12.36 9.38 11.28
CA THR A 3 -10.99 8.93 11.55
C THR A 3 -10.94 8.37 12.97
N THR A 4 -11.49 7.16 13.16
CA THR A 4 -11.42 6.45 14.44
C THR A 4 -9.95 6.21 14.77
N LYS A 5 -9.46 6.75 15.89
CA LYS A 5 -8.11 6.48 16.37
C LYS A 5 -8.06 5.01 16.76
N LEU A 6 -7.01 4.29 16.34
CA LEU A 6 -6.76 2.89 16.71
C LEU A 6 -6.79 2.65 18.23
N SER A 7 -6.56 3.71 19.02
CA SER A 7 -6.62 3.72 20.48
C SER A 7 -8.03 3.55 21.08
N ASP A 8 -9.09 3.73 20.30
CA ASP A 8 -10.49 3.59 20.77
C ASP A 8 -11.09 2.19 20.52
N LEU A 9 -10.36 1.29 19.84
CA LEU A 9 -10.87 -0.03 19.46
C LEU A 9 -10.48 -1.08 20.51
N SER A 10 -11.44 -1.95 20.86
CA SER A 10 -11.18 -3.15 21.68
C SER A 10 -10.32 -4.17 20.92
N VAL A 11 -9.63 -5.05 21.66
CA VAL A 11 -8.68 -6.04 21.11
C VAL A 11 -9.31 -6.93 20.03
N ASP A 12 -10.59 -7.30 20.18
CA ASP A 12 -11.35 -8.06 19.19
C ASP A 12 -11.69 -7.27 17.92
N GLU A 13 -11.92 -5.96 18.06
CA GLU A 13 -12.18 -5.07 16.93
C GLU A 13 -10.91 -4.80 16.11
N LEU A 14 -9.76 -4.64 16.79
CA LEU A 14 -8.44 -4.55 16.15
C LEU A 14 -8.12 -5.80 15.32
N LYS A 15 -8.43 -7.00 15.84
CA LYS A 15 -8.19 -8.26 15.14
C LYS A 15 -9.07 -8.42 13.89
N LYS A 16 -10.31 -7.92 13.93
CA LYS A 16 -11.19 -7.86 12.75
C LYS A 16 -10.70 -6.86 11.71
N GLU A 17 -10.21 -5.69 12.14
CA GLU A 17 -9.62 -4.71 11.23
C GLU A 17 -8.34 -5.21 10.57
N GLU A 18 -7.47 -5.91 11.31
CA GLU A 18 -6.27 -6.55 10.75
C GLU A 18 -6.61 -7.52 9.62
N LYS A 19 -7.58 -8.42 9.87
CA LYS A 19 -8.01 -9.40 8.86
C LYS A 19 -8.57 -8.72 7.62
N LYS A 20 -9.37 -7.66 7.81
CA LYS A 20 -9.94 -6.87 6.72
C LYS A 20 -8.85 -6.14 5.92
N ARG A 21 -7.88 -5.52 6.59
CA ARG A 21 -6.73 -4.87 5.94
C ARG A 21 -5.85 -5.87 5.20
N SER A 22 -5.64 -7.06 5.75
CA SER A 22 -4.90 -8.15 5.09
C SER A 22 -5.59 -8.61 3.82
N SER A 23 -6.93 -8.82 3.85
CA SER A 23 -7.70 -9.14 2.64
C SER A 23 -7.61 -8.05 1.58
N ILE A 24 -7.72 -6.77 1.96
CA ILE A 24 -7.54 -5.65 1.04
C ILE A 24 -6.13 -5.64 0.45
N HIS A 25 -5.12 -5.94 1.26
CA HIS A 25 -3.72 -5.99 0.82
C HIS A 25 -3.47 -7.10 -0.20
N ILE A 26 -4.11 -8.26 -0.03
CA ILE A 26 -4.08 -9.37 -1.00
C ILE A 26 -4.75 -8.95 -2.30
N SER A 27 -5.96 -8.39 -2.25
CA SER A 27 -6.65 -7.91 -3.45
C SER A 27 -5.82 -6.85 -4.19
N TYR A 28 -5.21 -5.93 -3.45
CA TYR A 28 -4.34 -4.90 -4.01
C TYR A 28 -3.09 -5.50 -4.67
N SER A 29 -2.49 -6.53 -4.07
CA SER A 29 -1.35 -7.25 -4.63
C SER A 29 -1.69 -7.95 -5.94
N VAL A 30 -2.86 -8.61 -6.02
CA VAL A 30 -3.36 -9.24 -7.26
C VAL A 30 -3.59 -8.18 -8.35
N LEU A 31 -4.20 -7.05 -7.99
CA LEU A 31 -4.46 -5.94 -8.90
C LEU A 31 -3.15 -5.36 -9.48
N ILE A 32 -2.14 -5.14 -8.63
CA ILE A 32 -0.83 -4.67 -9.07
C ILE A 32 -0.14 -5.71 -9.95
N GLY A 33 -0.20 -7.01 -9.61
CA GLY A 33 0.37 -8.07 -10.45
C GLY A 33 -0.26 -8.10 -11.85
N PHE A 34 -1.59 -7.97 -11.92
CA PHE A 34 -2.31 -7.87 -13.18
C PHE A 34 -1.94 -6.60 -13.97
N MET A 35 -1.78 -5.47 -13.29
CA MET A 35 -1.37 -4.20 -13.90
C MET A 35 0.04 -4.26 -14.49
N ILE A 36 0.97 -4.94 -13.81
CA ILE A 36 2.33 -5.17 -14.33
C ILE A 36 2.30 -6.12 -15.53
N GLY A 37 1.55 -7.22 -15.46
CA GLY A 37 1.44 -8.18 -16.55
C GLY A 37 0.84 -7.56 -17.82
N THR A 38 -0.25 -6.81 -17.67
CA THR A 38 -0.90 -6.09 -18.78
C THR A 38 -0.01 -4.97 -19.34
N SER A 39 0.74 -4.27 -18.48
CA SER A 39 1.74 -3.28 -18.89
C SER A 39 2.84 -3.90 -19.77
N ILE A 40 3.41 -5.04 -19.38
CA ILE A 40 4.45 -5.73 -20.16
C ILE A 40 3.87 -6.21 -21.50
N TYR A 41 2.70 -6.85 -21.48
CA TYR A 41 2.04 -7.31 -22.71
C TYR A 41 1.75 -6.16 -23.69
N ALA A 42 1.21 -5.05 -23.19
CA ALA A 42 0.93 -3.86 -23.99
C ALA A 42 2.22 -3.26 -24.58
N THR A 43 3.30 -3.20 -23.79
CA THR A 43 4.61 -2.68 -24.24
C THR A 43 5.18 -3.52 -25.38
N VAL A 44 5.11 -4.85 -25.28
CA VAL A 44 5.64 -5.77 -26.30
C VAL A 44 4.83 -5.69 -27.59
N LYS A 45 3.51 -5.57 -27.50
CA LYS A 45 2.61 -5.66 -28.66
C LYS A 45 2.33 -4.32 -29.34
N HIS A 46 2.25 -3.25 -28.57
CA HIS A 46 1.84 -1.91 -29.04
C HIS A 46 2.91 -0.83 -28.81
N GLY A 47 4.07 -1.18 -28.25
CA GLY A 47 5.11 -0.22 -27.85
C GLY A 47 4.76 0.54 -26.58
N LEU A 48 5.55 1.57 -26.25
CA LEU A 48 5.34 2.41 -25.06
C LEU A 48 4.00 3.18 -25.16
N THR A 49 3.00 2.68 -24.45
CA THR A 49 1.65 3.25 -24.37
C THR A 49 1.35 3.73 -22.94
N PHE A 50 0.31 4.56 -22.76
CA PHE A 50 -0.03 5.13 -21.44
C PHE A 50 -0.17 4.07 -20.34
N VAL A 51 -0.75 2.90 -20.67
CA VAL A 51 -0.89 1.75 -19.75
C VAL A 51 0.47 1.20 -19.28
N SER A 52 1.50 1.25 -20.13
CA SER A 52 2.85 0.79 -19.79
C SER A 52 3.61 1.70 -18.84
N ILE A 53 3.31 3.01 -18.89
CA ILE A 53 3.94 4.04 -18.06
C ILE A 53 3.19 4.17 -16.72
N LEU A 54 1.93 3.75 -16.67
CA LEU A 54 1.07 3.79 -15.49
C LEU A 54 1.68 3.14 -14.24
N PRO A 55 2.24 1.92 -14.28
CA PRO A 55 2.92 1.35 -13.11
C PRO A 55 4.19 2.14 -12.71
N LEU A 56 4.93 2.69 -13.67
CA LEU A 56 6.11 3.53 -13.40
C LEU A 56 5.74 4.86 -12.74
N PHE A 57 4.58 5.43 -13.07
CA PHE A 57 4.08 6.67 -12.47
C PHE A 57 3.94 6.58 -10.94
N PHE A 58 3.69 5.40 -10.39
CA PHE A 58 3.55 5.20 -8.94
C PHE A 58 4.89 5.05 -8.20
N ILE A 59 6.05 5.03 -8.87
CA ILE A 59 7.37 4.94 -8.22
C ILE A 59 7.63 6.10 -7.24
N PRO A 60 7.48 7.39 -7.61
CA PRO A 60 7.67 8.50 -6.67
C PRO A 60 6.66 8.46 -5.51
N MET A 61 5.42 8.02 -5.76
CA MET A 61 4.40 7.83 -4.73
C MET A 61 4.83 6.75 -3.72
N ASN A 62 5.38 5.63 -4.20
CA ASN A 62 5.87 4.56 -3.35
C ASN A 62 7.05 5.01 -2.48
N TRP A 63 7.96 5.83 -3.02
CA TRP A 63 9.05 6.45 -2.26
C TRP A 63 8.54 7.32 -1.11
N PHE A 64 7.51 8.14 -1.36
CA PHE A 64 6.90 9.01 -0.35
C PHE A 64 6.23 8.20 0.78
N ILE A 65 5.50 7.13 0.41
CA ILE A 65 4.86 6.20 1.36
C ILE A 65 5.92 5.50 2.22
N TRP A 66 7.03 5.07 1.63
CA TRP A 66 8.14 4.45 2.36
C TRP A 66 8.76 5.40 3.39
N LYS A 67 8.97 6.66 3.02
CA LYS A 67 9.47 7.70 3.92
C LYS A 67 8.53 7.92 5.10
N SER A 68 7.22 8.04 4.84
CA SER A 68 6.19 8.18 5.88
C SER A 68 6.14 6.98 6.83
N LYS A 69 6.24 5.75 6.30
CA LYS A 69 6.31 4.53 7.13
C LYS A 69 7.52 4.54 8.07
N LYS A 70 8.67 5.03 7.59
CA LYS A 70 9.90 5.13 8.38
C LYS A 70 9.75 6.15 9.51
N GLU A 71 9.07 7.26 9.27
CA GLU A 71 8.76 8.27 10.32
C GLU A 71 7.84 7.70 11.39
N VAL A 72 6.78 6.98 11.01
CA VAL A 72 5.88 6.29 11.96
C VAL A 72 6.63 5.25 12.79
N SER A 73 7.52 4.48 12.17
CA SER A 73 8.30 3.47 12.89
C SER A 73 9.33 4.09 13.86
N LYS A 74 9.87 5.27 13.54
CA LYS A 74 10.74 6.04 14.44
C LYS A 74 9.96 6.56 15.66
N GLU A 75 8.75 7.06 15.46
CA GLU A 75 7.86 7.52 16.53
C GLU A 75 7.45 6.37 17.49
N ILE A 76 7.24 5.16 16.96
CA ILE A 76 6.96 3.98 17.79
C ILE A 76 8.19 3.58 18.62
N GLN A 77 9.39 3.69 18.06
CA GLN A 77 10.63 3.38 18.78
C GLN A 77 10.97 4.40 19.87
N SER A 78 10.74 5.70 19.62
CA SER A 78 10.99 6.74 20.63
C SER A 78 10.13 6.56 21.88
N ARG A 79 8.88 6.11 21.71
CA ARG A 79 7.94 5.84 22.81
C ARG A 79 8.16 4.53 23.54
N LYS A 80 8.84 3.57 22.92
CA LYS A 80 9.21 2.29 23.55
C LYS A 80 10.50 2.40 24.36
N SER A 81 11.28 3.45 24.11
CA SER A 81 12.56 3.73 24.77
C SER A 81 12.45 4.71 25.95
N ASN A 82 11.26 5.22 26.24
CA ASN A 82 10.92 6.12 27.35
C ASN A 82 9.90 5.42 28.25
#